data_AF-A0A246BBD0-F1
#
_entry.id   AF-A0A246BBD0-F1
#
_cell.length_a   1.000
_cell.length_b   1.000
_cell.length_c   1.000
_cell.angle_alpha   90.00
_cell.angle_beta   90.00
_cell.angle_gamma   90.00
#
_symmetry.space_group_name_H-M   'P 1'
#
loop_
_entity.id
_entity.type
_entity.pdbx_description
1 polymer ?
#
loop_
_entity_poly.entity_id
_entity_poly.type
_entity_poly.pdbx_seq_one_letter_code
_entity_poly.pdbx_strand_id
1 'polypeptide(L)'
;MKFLIIIFTLMCNIIFAQNLKELRNYLIKGEKSSAAAIQLMEKSEALIKQNKLPIYQGFYSVGQFFMAKHAANPFKKLSYFKEGKKSLNHAISSDSKNLELRLFRLMTQEQAPAFLNYTDNIKEDRSFILKNYENITDEDLKIFIKKYLKK
;
A
#
# COMPACT_ATOMS: atom_id res chain seq x y z
N MET A 1 -5.12 7.15 36.86
CA MET A 1 -5.61 7.65 35.55
C MET A 1 -4.50 7.78 34.50
N LYS A 2 -3.38 8.49 34.78
CA LYS A 2 -2.25 8.60 33.83
C LYS A 2 -1.69 7.25 33.36
N PHE A 3 -1.52 6.29 34.27
CA PHE A 3 -1.04 4.93 33.94
C PHE A 3 -2.01 4.15 33.02
N LEU A 4 -3.32 4.28 33.25
CA LEU A 4 -4.36 3.67 32.41
C LEU A 4 -4.38 4.28 31.00
N ILE A 5 -4.16 5.59 30.87
CA ILE A 5 -4.04 6.26 29.57
C ILE A 5 -2.80 5.77 28.82
N ILE A 6 -1.66 5.61 29.49
CA ILE A 6 -0.42 5.09 28.88
C ILE A 6 -0.64 3.65 28.38
N ILE A 7 -1.23 2.78 29.19
CA ILE A 7 -1.55 1.39 28.78
C ILE A 7 -2.46 1.39 27.55
N PHE A 8 -3.53 2.20 27.55
CA PHE A 8 -4.45 2.28 26.42
C PHE A 8 -3.76 2.72 25.12
N THR A 9 -2.91 3.75 25.19
CA THR A 9 -2.16 4.22 24.01
C THR A 9 -1.19 3.17 23.46
N LEU A 10 -0.56 2.37 24.32
CA LEU A 10 0.34 1.29 23.89
C LEU A 10 -0.45 0.18 23.16
N MET A 11 -1.63 -0.18 23.64
CA MET A 11 -2.46 -1.21 22.97
C MET A 11 -2.92 -0.78 21.58
N CYS A 12 -3.29 0.49 21.37
CA CYS A 12 -3.69 0.99 20.05
C CYS A 12 -2.55 0.89 19.01
N ASN A 13 -1.30 1.18 19.42
CA ASN A 13 -0.15 1.08 18.52
C ASN A 13 0.14 -0.37 18.10
N ILE A 14 -0.04 -1.33 19.01
CA ILE A 14 0.14 -2.76 18.71
C ILE A 14 -0.90 -3.23 17.68
N ILE A 15 -2.17 -2.85 17.86
CA ILE A 15 -3.24 -3.21 16.92
C ILE A 15 -2.96 -2.63 15.53
N PHE A 16 -2.51 -1.37 15.46
CA PHE A 16 -2.16 -0.72 14.20
C PHE A 16 -1.02 -1.46 13.48
N ALA A 17 0.08 -1.75 14.18
CA ALA A 17 1.22 -2.48 13.61
C ALA A 17 0.81 -3.89 13.13
N GLN A 18 -0.03 -4.59 13.89
CA GLN A 18 -0.53 -5.91 13.51
C GLN A 18 -1.40 -5.85 12.25
N ASN A 19 -2.28 -4.85 12.12
CA ASN A 19 -3.09 -4.66 10.92
C ASN A 19 -2.22 -4.41 9.68
N LEU A 20 -1.20 -3.55 9.77
CA LEU A 20 -0.29 -3.30 8.64
C LEU A 20 0.45 -4.58 8.22
N LYS A 21 0.96 -5.34 9.19
CA LYS A 21 1.63 -6.62 8.94
C LYS A 21 0.71 -7.63 8.26
N GLU A 22 -0.55 -7.73 8.69
CA GLU A 22 -1.55 -8.58 8.04
C GLU A 22 -1.80 -8.15 6.59
N LEU A 23 -2.00 -6.85 6.34
CA LEU A 23 -2.21 -6.34 4.99
C LEU A 23 -1.00 -6.57 4.07
N ARG A 24 0.24 -6.41 4.57
CA ARG A 24 1.45 -6.74 3.79
C ARG A 24 1.53 -8.22 3.42
N ASN A 25 1.11 -9.12 4.30
CA ASN A 25 1.04 -10.54 3.98
C ASN A 25 0.08 -10.83 2.83
N TYR A 26 -1.09 -10.18 2.81
CA TYR A 26 -2.02 -10.27 1.69
C TYR A 26 -1.47 -9.61 0.43
N LEU A 27 -0.77 -8.49 0.54
CA LEU A 27 -0.11 -7.81 -0.58
C LEU A 27 0.92 -8.72 -1.25
N ILE A 28 1.81 -9.35 -0.48
CA ILE A 28 2.84 -10.27 -1.01
C ILE A 28 2.20 -11.43 -1.77
N LYS A 29 1.08 -11.97 -1.28
CA LYS A 29 0.35 -13.07 -1.93
C LYS A 29 -0.47 -12.59 -3.13
N GLY A 30 -1.04 -11.39 -3.04
CA GLY A 30 -1.96 -10.79 -4.01
C GLY A 30 -1.36 -10.60 -5.40
N GLU A 31 -0.05 -10.37 -5.49
CA GLU A 31 0.65 -10.26 -6.77
C GLU A 31 0.47 -11.50 -7.66
N LYS A 32 0.33 -12.69 -7.04
CA LYS A 32 0.22 -14.00 -7.71
C LYS A 32 -1.15 -14.66 -7.55
N SER A 33 -2.03 -14.13 -6.72
CA SER A 33 -3.34 -14.73 -6.42
C SER A 33 -4.44 -13.68 -6.37
N SER A 34 -5.44 -13.80 -7.24
CA SER A 34 -6.62 -12.93 -7.26
C SER A 34 -7.42 -13.04 -5.96
N ALA A 35 -7.54 -14.24 -5.38
CA ALA A 35 -8.21 -14.42 -4.09
C ALA A 35 -7.52 -13.63 -2.96
N ALA A 36 -6.18 -13.64 -2.93
CA ALA A 36 -5.44 -12.85 -1.94
C ALA A 36 -5.54 -11.34 -2.21
N ALA A 37 -5.63 -10.91 -3.48
CA ALA A 37 -5.88 -9.51 -3.83
C ALA A 37 -7.27 -9.04 -3.38
N ILE A 38 -8.30 -9.90 -3.52
CA ILE A 38 -9.65 -9.62 -3.00
C ILE A 38 -9.61 -9.49 -1.47
N GLN A 39 -8.95 -10.42 -0.78
CA GLN A 39 -8.80 -10.33 0.68
C GLN A 39 -8.06 -9.05 1.12
N LEU A 40 -7.03 -8.63 0.38
CA LEU A 40 -6.36 -7.36 0.63
C LEU A 40 -7.33 -6.19 0.56
N MET A 41 -8.19 -6.16 -0.47
CA MET A 41 -9.18 -5.09 -0.66
C MET A 41 -10.24 -5.09 0.44
N GLU A 42 -10.83 -6.24 0.74
CA GLU A 42 -11.89 -6.38 1.76
C GLU A 42 -11.39 -5.96 3.16
N LYS A 43 -10.21 -6.43 3.56
CA LYS A 43 -9.58 -6.07 4.84
C LYS A 43 -9.24 -4.59 4.91
N SER A 44 -8.70 -4.04 3.82
CA SER A 44 -8.41 -2.61 3.72
C SER A 44 -9.69 -1.77 3.85
N GLU A 45 -10.76 -2.16 3.16
CA GLU A 45 -12.04 -1.44 3.21
C GLU A 45 -12.67 -1.47 4.61
N ALA A 46 -12.60 -2.61 5.30
CA ALA A 46 -13.04 -2.71 6.69
C ALA A 46 -12.27 -1.74 7.61
N LEU A 47 -10.96 -1.61 7.42
CA LEU A 47 -10.12 -0.69 8.22
C LEU A 47 -10.33 0.78 7.85
N ILE A 48 -10.57 1.09 6.57
CA ILE A 48 -10.95 2.44 6.13
C ILE A 48 -12.23 2.90 6.84
N LYS A 49 -13.24 2.02 6.98
CA LYS A 49 -14.49 2.33 7.69
C LYS A 49 -14.26 2.64 9.19
N GLN A 50 -13.21 2.10 9.79
CA GLN A 50 -12.92 2.28 11.22
C GLN A 50 -12.19 3.59 11.54
N ASN A 51 -11.15 3.95 10.78
CA ASN A 51 -10.28 5.09 11.13
C ASN A 51 -9.81 5.95 9.95
N LYS A 52 -10.24 5.64 8.72
CA LYS A 52 -10.00 6.42 7.48
C LYS A 52 -8.53 6.78 7.22
N LEU A 53 -7.58 5.99 7.72
CA LEU A 53 -6.16 6.27 7.52
C LEU A 53 -5.77 6.08 6.04
N PRO A 54 -5.01 7.02 5.44
CA PRO A 54 -4.62 6.96 4.02
C PRO A 54 -3.88 5.67 3.64
N ILE A 55 -3.10 5.09 4.56
CA ILE A 55 -2.35 3.85 4.31
C ILE A 55 -3.26 2.68 3.91
N TYR A 56 -4.44 2.55 4.53
CA TYR A 56 -5.40 1.50 4.19
C TYR A 56 -6.00 1.72 2.79
N GLN A 57 -6.23 2.96 2.40
CA GLN A 57 -6.60 3.29 1.01
C GLN A 57 -5.47 2.90 0.04
N GLY A 58 -4.21 3.07 0.44
CA GLY A 58 -3.04 2.59 -0.31
C GLY A 58 -3.08 1.08 -0.56
N PHE A 59 -3.29 0.27 0.49
CA PHE A 59 -3.40 -1.18 0.36
C PHE A 59 -4.56 -1.62 -0.52
N TYR A 60 -5.73 -0.99 -0.36
CA TYR A 60 -6.88 -1.21 -1.24
C TYR A 60 -6.51 -0.95 -2.71
N SER A 61 -5.79 0.14 -2.97
CA SER A 61 -5.35 0.53 -4.32
C SER A 61 -4.41 -0.52 -4.94
N VAL A 62 -3.49 -1.08 -4.15
CA VAL A 62 -2.60 -2.16 -4.59
C VAL A 62 -3.41 -3.41 -4.96
N GLY A 63 -4.43 -3.74 -4.17
CA GLY A 63 -5.39 -4.80 -4.50
C GLY A 63 -6.07 -4.57 -5.86
N GLN A 64 -6.50 -3.35 -6.13
CA GLN A 64 -7.06 -2.97 -7.44
C GLN A 64 -6.06 -3.19 -8.59
N PHE A 65 -4.79 -2.79 -8.42
CA PHE A 65 -3.77 -3.05 -9.45
C PHE A 65 -3.51 -4.54 -9.67
N PHE A 66 -3.54 -5.36 -8.61
CA PHE A 66 -3.46 -6.81 -8.76
C PHE A 66 -4.69 -7.38 -9.48
N MET A 67 -5.89 -6.88 -9.19
CA MET A 67 -7.09 -7.27 -9.96
C MET A 67 -6.99 -6.86 -11.43
N ALA A 68 -6.38 -5.72 -11.74
CA ALA A 68 -6.07 -5.33 -13.12
C ALA A 68 -5.10 -6.30 -13.80
N LYS A 69 -4.10 -6.81 -13.07
CA LYS A 69 -3.16 -7.84 -13.56
C LYS A 69 -3.86 -9.18 -13.82
N HIS A 70 -4.73 -9.62 -12.92
CA HIS A 70 -5.39 -10.94 -12.96
C HIS A 70 -6.60 -11.01 -13.89
N ALA A 71 -7.29 -9.90 -14.15
CA ALA A 71 -8.51 -9.91 -14.96
C ALA A 71 -8.23 -10.34 -16.41
N ALA A 72 -9.09 -11.16 -17.02
CA ALA A 72 -8.93 -11.55 -18.42
C ALA A 72 -9.44 -10.46 -19.39
N ASN A 73 -10.50 -9.75 -19.02
CA ASN A 73 -11.19 -8.77 -19.86
C ASN A 73 -10.46 -7.40 -19.84
N PRO A 74 -10.07 -6.83 -21.00
CA PRO A 74 -9.35 -5.56 -21.07
C PRO A 74 -10.09 -4.35 -20.46
N PHE A 75 -11.41 -4.28 -20.58
CA PHE A 75 -12.20 -3.20 -19.97
C PHE A 75 -12.18 -3.31 -18.45
N LYS A 76 -12.26 -4.54 -17.90
CA LYS A 76 -12.10 -4.77 -16.46
C LYS A 76 -10.69 -4.42 -15.99
N LYS A 77 -9.65 -4.82 -16.75
CA LYS A 77 -8.25 -4.43 -16.45
C LYS A 77 -8.11 -2.92 -16.32
N LEU A 78 -8.61 -2.19 -17.32
CA LEU A 78 -8.54 -0.74 -17.35
C LEU A 78 -9.34 -0.09 -16.22
N SER A 79 -10.54 -0.62 -15.93
CA SER A 79 -11.37 -0.14 -14.82
C SER A 79 -10.66 -0.27 -13.47
N TYR A 80 -10.15 -1.47 -13.16
CA TYR A 80 -9.39 -1.72 -11.93
C TYR A 80 -8.14 -0.85 -11.84
N PHE A 81 -7.41 -0.68 -12.95
CA PHE A 81 -6.24 0.19 -12.97
C PHE A 81 -6.59 1.65 -12.70
N LYS A 82 -7.67 2.17 -13.30
CA LYS A 82 -8.13 3.55 -13.09
C LYS A 82 -8.55 3.80 -11.64
N GLU A 83 -9.30 2.86 -11.05
CA GLU A 83 -9.70 2.96 -9.64
C GLU A 83 -8.50 2.89 -8.70
N GLY A 84 -7.56 1.97 -8.94
CA GLY A 84 -6.29 1.90 -8.21
C GLY A 84 -5.48 3.19 -8.31
N LYS A 85 -5.32 3.75 -9.52
CA LYS A 85 -4.59 5.01 -9.77
C LYS A 85 -5.23 6.17 -9.02
N LYS A 86 -6.55 6.31 -9.13
CA LYS A 86 -7.32 7.37 -8.46
C LYS A 86 -7.17 7.28 -6.94
N SER A 87 -7.41 6.11 -6.37
CA SER A 87 -7.39 5.89 -4.93
C SER A 87 -5.98 6.03 -4.32
N LEU A 88 -4.95 5.53 -5.01
CA LEU A 88 -3.57 5.66 -4.54
C LEU A 88 -3.08 7.10 -4.58
N ASN A 89 -3.38 7.83 -5.66
CA ASN A 89 -3.03 9.24 -5.75
C ASN A 89 -3.73 10.07 -4.67
N HIS A 90 -4.99 9.75 -4.38
CA HIS A 90 -5.69 10.38 -3.27
C HIS A 90 -5.01 10.08 -1.93
N ALA A 91 -4.69 8.82 -1.64
CA ALA A 91 -3.99 8.43 -0.42
C ALA A 91 -2.65 9.17 -0.25
N ILE A 92 -1.86 9.28 -1.32
CA ILE A 92 -0.58 10.00 -1.33
C ILE A 92 -0.79 11.50 -1.15
N SER A 93 -1.84 12.09 -1.73
CA SER A 93 -2.14 13.51 -1.50
C SER A 93 -2.48 13.80 -0.03
N SER A 94 -3.12 12.84 0.64
CA SER A 94 -3.52 12.94 2.06
C SER A 94 -2.35 12.68 3.02
N ASP A 95 -1.37 11.86 2.64
CA ASP A 95 -0.16 11.60 3.42
C ASP A 95 1.07 11.41 2.53
N SER A 96 1.57 12.52 2.00
CA SER A 96 2.62 12.55 0.97
C SER A 96 4.01 12.12 1.45
N LYS A 97 4.22 12.10 2.76
CA LYS A 97 5.45 11.66 3.42
C LYS A 97 5.41 10.19 3.84
N ASN A 98 4.28 9.51 3.66
CA ASN A 98 4.16 8.10 3.98
C ASN A 98 5.01 7.26 3.03
N LEU A 99 6.07 6.66 3.57
CA LEU A 99 7.04 5.92 2.75
C LEU A 99 6.43 4.69 2.08
N GLU A 100 5.48 4.03 2.73
CA GLU A 100 4.82 2.84 2.18
C GLU A 100 3.86 3.20 1.04
N LEU A 101 3.14 4.32 1.11
CA LEU A 101 2.33 4.81 -0.01
C LEU A 101 3.18 5.15 -1.24
N ARG A 102 4.34 5.78 -1.02
CA ARG A 102 5.30 6.10 -2.08
C ARG A 102 5.88 4.82 -2.70
N LEU A 103 6.13 3.80 -1.87
CA LEU A 103 6.53 2.48 -2.34
C LEU A 103 5.44 1.83 -3.20
N PHE A 104 4.17 1.90 -2.80
CA PHE A 104 3.06 1.36 -3.60
C PHE A 104 2.97 2.02 -4.97
N ARG A 105 3.18 3.34 -5.05
CA ARG A 105 3.19 4.06 -6.34
C ARG A 105 4.39 3.63 -7.17
N LEU A 106 5.60 3.59 -6.60
CA LEU A 106 6.79 3.11 -7.29
C LEU A 106 6.60 1.70 -7.86
N MET A 107 6.19 0.74 -7.03
CA MET A 107 5.92 -0.66 -7.44
C MET A 107 4.96 -0.75 -8.63
N THR A 108 3.93 0.08 -8.61
CA THR A 108 2.91 0.07 -9.66
C THR A 108 3.42 0.74 -10.93
N GLN A 109 4.05 1.90 -10.82
CA GLN A 109 4.54 2.67 -11.97
C GLN A 109 5.65 1.91 -12.72
N GLU A 110 6.52 1.17 -12.02
CA GLU A 110 7.56 0.35 -12.65
C GLU A 110 7.02 -0.86 -13.41
N GLN A 111 5.79 -1.30 -13.12
CA GLN A 111 5.13 -2.41 -13.81
C GLN A 111 4.07 -1.95 -14.82
N ALA A 112 3.68 -0.68 -14.80
CA ALA A 112 2.62 -0.15 -15.65
C ALA A 112 3.08 -0.04 -17.11
N PRO A 113 2.29 -0.52 -18.09
CA PRO A 113 2.56 -0.26 -19.49
C PRO A 113 2.65 1.23 -19.82
N ALA A 114 3.61 1.61 -20.67
CA ALA A 114 3.89 3.02 -21.01
C ALA A 114 2.65 3.78 -21.53
N PHE A 115 1.79 3.12 -22.31
CA PHE A 115 0.58 3.74 -22.86
C PHE A 115 -0.46 4.18 -21.80
N LEU A 116 -0.34 3.72 -20.55
CA LEU A 116 -1.20 4.16 -19.44
C LEU A 116 -0.74 5.47 -18.79
N ASN A 117 0.40 6.01 -19.23
CA ASN A 117 0.98 7.27 -18.76
C ASN A 117 0.94 7.39 -17.23
N TYR A 118 1.56 6.42 -16.56
CA TYR A 118 1.65 6.36 -15.09
C TYR A 118 3.08 6.03 -14.67
N THR A 119 4.02 6.89 -15.06
CA THR A 119 5.47 6.71 -14.85
C THR A 119 6.15 7.96 -14.31
N ASP A 120 5.39 9.04 -14.07
CA ASP A 120 5.92 10.38 -13.83
C ASP A 120 6.67 10.53 -12.51
N ASN A 121 6.44 9.65 -11.53
CA ASN A 121 7.00 9.77 -10.18
C ASN A 121 8.05 8.70 -9.85
N ILE A 122 8.43 7.83 -10.78
CA ILE A 122 9.37 6.72 -10.53
C ILE A 122 10.67 7.24 -9.89
N LYS A 123 11.31 8.26 -10.49
CA LYS A 123 12.56 8.83 -9.97
C LYS A 123 12.39 9.47 -8.60
N GLU A 124 11.30 10.23 -8.43
CA GLU A 124 10.98 10.94 -7.21
C GLU A 124 10.75 9.97 -6.04
N ASP A 125 9.90 8.97 -6.23
CA ASP A 125 9.55 7.98 -5.21
C ASP A 125 10.74 7.11 -4.83
N ARG A 126 11.51 6.65 -5.82
CA ARG A 126 12.73 5.88 -5.59
C ARG A 126 13.74 6.66 -4.76
N SER A 127 13.98 7.92 -5.09
CA SER A 127 14.89 8.78 -4.32
C SER A 127 14.37 9.03 -2.89
N PHE A 128 13.07 9.26 -2.74
CA PHE A 128 12.45 9.46 -1.42
C PHE A 128 12.58 8.23 -0.54
N ILE A 129 12.31 7.03 -1.09
CA ILE A 129 12.40 5.77 -0.35
C ILE A 129 13.84 5.52 0.07
N LEU A 130 14.81 5.60 -0.85
CA LEU A 130 16.23 5.35 -0.57
C LEU A 130 16.78 6.27 0.54
N LYS A 131 16.37 7.53 0.56
CA LYS A 131 16.82 8.50 1.57
C LYS A 131 16.27 8.21 2.97
N ASN A 132 15.07 7.62 3.07
CA ASN A 132 14.32 7.60 4.33
C ASN A 132 14.11 6.20 4.92
N TYR A 133 14.22 5.13 4.14
CA TYR A 133 13.82 3.79 4.61
C TYR A 133 14.69 3.24 5.74
N GLU A 134 15.95 3.68 5.87
CA GLU A 134 16.81 3.24 6.98
C GLU A 134 16.36 3.79 8.35
N ASN A 135 15.63 4.92 8.35
CA ASN A 135 15.22 5.64 9.56
C ASN A 135 13.82 5.23 10.08
N ILE A 136 13.15 4.28 9.43
CA ILE A 136 11.81 3.88 9.85
C ILE A 136 11.87 2.91 11.04
N THR A 137 10.91 3.03 11.95
CA THR A 137 10.81 2.18 13.15
C THR A 137 10.01 0.90 12.90
N ASP A 138 9.22 0.85 11.84
CA ASP A 138 8.49 -0.34 11.41
C ASP A 138 9.45 -1.31 10.71
N GLU A 139 9.98 -2.27 11.47
CA GLU A 139 10.92 -3.28 10.98
C GLU A 139 10.33 -4.18 9.88
N ASP A 140 9.04 -4.48 9.95
CA ASP A 140 8.36 -5.30 8.95
C ASP A 140 8.32 -4.58 7.59
N LEU A 141 7.99 -3.28 7.62
CA LEU A 141 8.08 -2.41 6.44
C LEU A 141 9.53 -2.29 5.94
N LYS A 142 10.50 -2.15 6.84
CA LYS A 142 11.92 -2.00 6.49
C LYS A 142 12.44 -3.22 5.75
N ILE A 143 12.10 -4.41 6.23
CA ILE A 143 12.40 -5.69 5.56
C ILE A 143 11.72 -5.76 4.20
N PHE A 144 10.44 -5.36 4.12
CA PHE A 144 9.69 -5.37 2.87
C PHE A 144 10.33 -4.46 1.80
N ILE A 145 10.67 -3.22 2.16
CA ILE A 145 11.36 -2.26 1.26
C ILE A 145 12.73 -2.79 0.85
N LYS A 146 13.53 -3.29 1.81
CA LYS A 146 14.86 -3.82 1.53
C LYS A 146 14.80 -4.99 0.56
N LYS A 147 13.79 -5.86 0.67
CA LYS A 147 13.55 -6.95 -0.27
C LYS A 147 13.16 -6.43 -1.66
N TYR A 148 12.31 -5.41 -1.72
CA TYR A 148 11.91 -4.77 -2.97
C TYR A 148 13.10 -4.13 -3.70
N LEU A 149 13.93 -3.35 -2.99
CA LEU A 149 15.06 -2.63 -3.57
C LEU A 149 16.22 -3.53 -4.04
N LYS A 150 16.28 -4.78 -3.57
CA LYS A 150 17.28 -5.78 -4.00
C LYS A 150 16.90 -6.52 -5.29
N LYS A 151 15.65 -6.36 -5.74
CA LYS A 151 15.15 -6.96 -6.98
C LYS A 151 15.70 -6.21 -8.19
#